data_AF-A0A514LED7-F1
#
_entry.id   AF-A0A514LED7-F1
#
_cell.length_a   1.000
_cell.length_b   1.000
_cell.length_c   1.000
_cell.angle_alpha   90.00
_cell.angle_beta   90.00
_cell.angle_gamma   90.00
#
_symmetry.space_group_name_H-M   'P 1'
#
loop_
_entity.id
_entity.type
_entity.pdbx_description
1 polymer ?
#
loop_
_entity_poly.entity_id
_entity_poly.type
_entity_poly.pdbx_seq_one_letter_code
_entity_poly.pdbx_strand_id
1 'polypeptide(L)' 'MMGIAGFNRSRLVQDAKPKAKQTDYEYLTARDLKELAKDRGIEGYWGLRKHELIEALVRGE' A
#
# COMPACT_ATOMS: atom_id res chain seq x y z
N MET A 1 44.00 -21.20 -17.79
CA MET A 1 43.93 -19.78 -17.40
C MET A 1 42.57 -19.23 -17.83
N MET A 2 41.92 -18.41 -16.99
CA MET A 2 40.62 -17.73 -17.18
C MET A 2 39.37 -18.65 -17.26
N GLY A 3 38.31 -18.52 -16.46
CA GLY A 3 37.99 -17.54 -15.43
C GLY A 3 36.63 -17.84 -14.76
N ILE A 4 36.58 -17.58 -13.45
CA ILE A 4 35.52 -16.86 -12.71
C ILE A 4 34.05 -17.06 -13.06
N ALA A 5 33.36 -17.66 -12.06
CA ALA A 5 32.22 -17.10 -11.33
C ALA A 5 30.93 -17.93 -11.43
N GLY A 6 30.72 -18.74 -10.39
CA GLY A 6 29.45 -19.35 -10.08
C GLY A 6 28.37 -18.27 -9.90
N PHE A 7 27.36 -18.34 -10.76
CA PHE A 7 26.18 -17.48 -10.66
C PHE A 7 25.27 -18.04 -9.57
N ASN A 8 25.66 -17.82 -8.31
CA ASN A 8 24.82 -18.08 -7.15
C ASN A 8 23.68 -17.07 -7.19
N ARG A 9 22.55 -17.45 -7.79
CA ARG A 9 21.33 -16.64 -7.82
C ARG A 9 20.74 -16.61 -6.42
N SER A 10 21.30 -15.69 -5.63
CA SER A 10 20.88 -15.35 -4.29
C SER A 10 19.37 -15.27 -4.20
N ARG A 11 18.80 -16.26 -3.49
CA ARG A 11 17.72 -16.13 -2.52
C ARG A 11 17.07 -14.74 -2.50
N LEU A 12 15.96 -14.60 -3.22
CA LEU A 12 14.94 -13.61 -2.89
C LEU A 12 14.17 -14.12 -1.67
N VAL A 13 14.84 -14.15 -0.51
CA VAL A 13 14.13 -14.05 0.76
C VAL A 13 13.69 -12.59 0.79
N GLN A 14 12.47 -12.34 0.31
CA GLN A 14 11.85 -11.04 0.51
C GLN A 14 11.41 -11.01 1.95
N ASP A 15 12.26 -10.37 2.75
CA ASP A 15 12.05 -10.02 4.13
C ASP A 15 10.62 -9.54 4.37
N ALA A 16 9.89 -10.30 5.18
CA ALA A 16 8.67 -9.87 5.83
C ALA A 16 9.01 -8.70 6.77
N LYS A 17 8.96 -7.47 6.27
CA LYS A 17 8.94 -6.27 7.12
C LYS A 17 7.51 -6.03 7.59
N PRO A 18 7.21 -6.10 8.89
CA PRO A 18 5.99 -5.52 9.44
C PRO A 18 6.19 -4.01 9.44
N LYS A 19 6.03 -3.38 8.28
CA LYS A 19 6.04 -1.91 8.20
C LYS A 19 4.68 -1.47 8.70
N ALA A 20 4.65 -0.90 9.91
CA ALA A 20 3.53 -0.10 10.38
C ALA A 20 3.09 0.79 9.22
N LYS A 21 1.90 0.50 8.68
CA LYS A 21 1.43 0.98 7.39
C LYS A 21 1.13 2.47 7.49
N GLN A 22 2.16 3.30 7.40
CA GLN A 22 2.01 4.66 6.91
C GLN A 22 1.63 4.50 5.43
N THR A 23 0.34 4.35 5.20
CA THR A 23 -0.21 4.20 3.85
C THR A 23 -0.28 5.62 3.32
N ASP A 24 0.60 5.97 2.39
CA ASP A 24 0.57 7.28 1.75
C ASP A 24 -0.63 7.35 0.78
N TYR A 25 -1.82 7.56 1.35
CA TYR A 25 -3.09 7.62 0.65
C TYR A 25 -3.11 8.70 -0.45
N GLU A 26 -2.23 9.70 -0.36
CA GLU A 26 -2.09 10.76 -1.37
C GLU A 26 -1.66 10.22 -2.75
N TYR A 27 -0.87 9.15 -2.79
CA TYR A 27 -0.41 8.52 -4.04
C TYR A 27 -1.41 7.51 -4.59
N LEU A 28 -2.43 7.15 -3.81
CA LEU A 28 -3.47 6.23 -4.25
C LEU A 28 -4.47 6.96 -5.16
N THR A 29 -5.05 6.21 -6.09
CA THR A 29 -6.13 6.75 -6.91
C THR A 29 -7.42 6.83 -6.10
N ALA A 30 -8.36 7.67 -6.52
CA ALA A 30 -9.68 7.72 -5.90
C ALA A 30 -10.39 6.36 -5.90
N ARG A 31 -10.06 5.46 -6.85
CA ARG A 31 -10.60 4.10 -6.87
C ARG A 31 -10.03 3.27 -5.72
N ASP A 32 -8.70 3.23 -5.58
CA ASP A 32 -8.03 2.46 -4.52
C ASP A 32 -8.44 2.97 -3.12
N LEU A 33 -8.60 4.29 -2.97
CA LEU A 33 -9.10 4.89 -1.72
C LEU A 33 -10.53 4.46 -1.38
N LYS A 34 -11.41 4.35 -2.38
CA LYS A 34 -12.77 3.85 -2.17
C LYS A 34 -12.79 2.37 -1.80
N GLU A 35 -11.91 1.57 -2.38
CA GLU A 35 -11.79 0.15 -2.00
C GLU A 35 -11.29 -0.01 -0.57
N LEU A 36 -10.29 0.78 -0.16
CA LEU A 36 -9.85 0.82 1.24
C LEU A 36 -10.95 1.31 2.17
N ALA A 37 -11.73 2.31 1.77
CA ALA A 37 -12.82 2.83 2.57
C ALA A 37 -13.93 1.79 2.75
N LYS A 38 -14.23 1.04 1.68
CA LYS A 38 -15.17 -0.08 1.71
C LYS A 38 -14.68 -1.22 2.61
N ASP A 39 -13.41 -1.60 2.50
CA ASP A 39 -12.80 -2.65 3.33
C ASP A 39 -12.86 -2.30 4.82
N ARG A 40 -12.73 -1.01 5.14
CA ARG A 40 -12.87 -0.49 6.51
C ARG A 40 -14.30 -0.24 6.96
N GLY A 41 -15.27 -0.27 6.06
CA GLY A 41 -16.67 -0.01 6.39
C GLY A 41 -17.02 1.46 6.60
N ILE A 42 -16.23 2.40 6.06
CA ILE A 42 -16.49 3.84 6.14
C ILE A 42 -17.82 4.15 5.43
N GLU A 43 -18.84 4.60 6.15
CA GLU A 43 -20.10 5.01 5.54
C GLU A 43 -19.97 6.34 4.78
N GLY A 44 -20.75 6.50 3.71
CA GLY A 44 -20.71 7.73 2.90
C GLY A 44 -19.52 7.83 1.93
N TYR A 45 -18.60 6.85 1.91
CA TYR A 45 -17.39 6.88 1.06
C TYR A 45 -17.65 7.12 -0.44
N TRP A 46 -18.82 6.69 -0.95
CA TRP A 46 -19.19 6.85 -2.35
C TRP A 46 -19.34 8.31 -2.78
N GLY A 47 -19.78 9.18 -1.86
CA GLY A 47 -19.96 10.62 -2.08
C GLY A 47 -18.72 11.47 -1.75
N LEU A 48 -17.72 10.87 -1.11
CA LEU A 48 -16.50 11.56 -0.70
C LEU A 48 -15.55 11.83 -1.88
N ARG A 49 -14.90 12.99 -1.86
CA ARG A 49 -13.84 13.35 -2.79
C ARG A 49 -12.51 12.73 -2.36
N LYS A 50 -11.49 12.78 -3.22
CA LYS A 50 -10.17 12.19 -2.93
C LYS A 50 -9.60 12.63 -1.58
N HIS A 51 -9.66 13.92 -1.26
CA HIS A 51 -9.21 14.48 0.02
C HIS A 51 -10.02 13.93 1.19
N GLU A 52 -11.35 14.01 1.11
CA GLU A 52 -12.24 13.47 2.14
C GLU A 52 -12.03 11.96 2.40
N LEU A 53 -11.79 11.17 1.35
CA LEU A 53 -11.47 9.75 1.47
C LEU A 53 -10.14 9.52 2.19
N ILE A 54 -9.11 10.31 1.86
CA ILE A 54 -7.81 10.27 2.54
C ILE A 54 -8.02 10.60 4.02
N GLU A 55 -8.75 11.67 4.33
CA GLU A 55 -9.02 12.08 5.71
C GLU A 55 -9.79 11.00 6.49
N ALA A 56 -10.83 10.40 5.91
CA ALA A 56 -11.55 9.29 6.54
C ALA A 56 -10.63 8.09 6.82
N LEU A 57 -9.76 7.74 5.86
CA LEU A 57 -8.79 6.66 5.99
C LEU A 57 -7.64 6.98 6.97
N VAL A 58 -7.30 8.24 7.15
CA VAL A 58 -6.29 8.69 8.13
C VAL A 58 -6.90 8.71 9.53
N ARG A 59 -8.14 9.18 9.67
CA ARG A 59 -8.84 9.32 10.95
C ARG A 59 -9.31 7.98 11.52
N GLY A 60 -9.58 6.99 10.65
CA GLY A 60 -9.94 5.64 11.07
C GLY A 60 -11.37 5.51 11.58
N GLU A 61 -12.29 6.29 10.99
CA GLU A 61 -13.74 6.19 11.22
C GLU A 61 -14.35 5.01 10.45
#